data_AF-A0A974TH07-F1
#
_entry.id   AF-A0A974TH07-F1
#
_cell.length_a   1.000
_cell.length_b   1.000
_cell.length_c   1.000
_cell.angle_alpha   90.00
_cell.angle_beta   90.00
_cell.angle_gamma   90.00
#
_symmetry.space_group_name_H-M   'P 1'
#
loop_
_entity.id
_entity.type
_entity.pdbx_description
1 polymer ?
#
loop_
_entity_poly.entity_id
_entity_poly.type
_entity_poly.pdbx_seq_one_letter_code
_entity_poly.pdbx_strand_id
1 'polypeptide(L)'
;MRWNKERRSEAGYPIRTCSNREDTSMGSGAPKRPVLRARSWPRSRWVERQASLFGRMMVSVGADPGATAREGFDGGFAAACRRCLACPNATDCGRWLEGGGADEPPSFCANAAFLNRVRASGTG
;
A
#
# COMPACT_ATOMS: atom_id res chain seq x y z
N MET A 1 9.51 -48.97 2.12
CA MET A 1 8.64 -48.43 3.19
C MET A 1 7.60 -47.51 2.59
N ARG A 2 6.33 -47.75 2.93
CA ARG A 2 5.12 -47.04 2.47
C ARG A 2 4.68 -46.15 3.63
N TRP A 3 4.61 -44.83 3.46
CA TRP A 3 4.09 -43.93 4.50
C TRP A 3 2.84 -43.21 3.99
N ASN A 4 1.72 -43.66 4.57
CA ASN A 4 0.38 -43.09 4.49
C ASN A 4 0.37 -41.68 5.09
N LYS A 5 -0.25 -40.72 4.41
CA LYS A 5 -0.73 -39.48 5.05
C LYS A 5 -2.15 -39.19 4.63
N GLU A 6 -3.03 -40.11 5.01
CA GLU A 6 -4.47 -39.93 5.00
C GLU A 6 -4.94 -39.69 6.43
N ARG A 7 -5.24 -38.42 6.75
CA ARG A 7 -6.46 -38.04 7.48
C ARG A 7 -6.57 -36.52 7.72
N ARG A 8 -7.79 -36.05 7.46
CA ARG A 8 -8.53 -34.90 8.04
C ARG A 8 -8.19 -33.48 7.59
N SER A 9 -9.10 -32.91 6.80
CA SER A 9 -10.16 -32.00 7.28
C SER A 9 -11.07 -31.72 6.07
N GLU A 10 -12.29 -32.24 5.95
CA GLU A 10 -13.51 -31.76 6.64
C GLU A 10 -13.59 -30.22 6.72
N ALA A 11 -13.59 -29.58 5.56
CA ALA A 11 -14.23 -28.28 5.38
C ALA A 11 -14.79 -28.25 3.95
N GLY A 12 -16.09 -28.48 3.85
CA GLY A 12 -16.82 -28.41 2.59
C GLY A 12 -16.78 -26.99 2.03
N TYR A 13 -15.90 -26.78 1.05
CA TYR A 13 -16.08 -25.73 0.06
C TYR A 13 -16.08 -26.42 -1.31
N PRO A 14 -17.21 -26.45 -2.03
CA PRO A 14 -17.21 -26.95 -3.38
C PRO A 14 -16.34 -26.02 -4.25
N ILE A 15 -15.23 -26.56 -4.74
CA ILE A 15 -14.45 -25.95 -5.81
C ILE A 15 -15.35 -25.96 -7.05
N ARG A 16 -15.94 -24.81 -7.34
CA ARG A 16 -16.76 -24.61 -8.55
C ARG A 16 -15.80 -24.64 -9.75
N THR A 17 -15.71 -25.77 -10.41
CA THR A 17 -15.06 -25.87 -11.73
C THR A 17 -15.98 -25.19 -12.74
N CYS A 18 -15.50 -24.13 -13.38
CA CYS A 18 -16.20 -23.52 -14.51
C CYS A 18 -16.08 -24.46 -15.71
N SER A 19 -17.10 -25.30 -15.94
CA SER A 19 -17.30 -25.98 -17.20
C SER A 19 -18.34 -25.22 -18.04
N ASN A 20 -17.94 -24.97 -19.30
CA ASN A 20 -18.61 -24.19 -20.33
C ASN A 20 -20.06 -24.60 -20.63
N ARG A 21 -20.90 -23.62 -20.99
CA ARG A 21 -21.87 -23.78 -22.09
C ARG A 21 -22.34 -22.44 -22.63
N GLU A 22 -22.26 -22.32 -23.95
CA GLU A 22 -22.77 -21.22 -24.77
C GLU A 22 -24.31 -21.23 -24.89
N ASP A 23 -24.80 -20.14 -25.47
CA ASP A 23 -26.13 -19.86 -26.03
C ASP A 23 -27.26 -19.48 -25.06
N THR A 24 -27.56 -18.18 -24.98
CA THR A 24 -28.71 -17.59 -25.71
C THR A 24 -28.71 -16.05 -25.68
N SER A 25 -29.01 -15.47 -26.84
CA SER A 25 -29.37 -14.08 -27.08
C SER A 25 -30.46 -13.55 -26.15
N MET A 26 -30.26 -12.39 -25.52
CA MET A 26 -31.31 -11.42 -25.15
C MET A 26 -30.68 -10.04 -24.92
N GLY A 27 -31.34 -9.01 -25.45
CA GLY A 27 -30.80 -7.66 -25.58
C GLY A 27 -30.77 -6.81 -24.31
N SER A 28 -30.30 -5.58 -24.55
CA SER A 28 -30.65 -4.36 -23.82
C SER A 28 -30.08 -4.19 -22.40
N GLY A 29 -29.03 -3.36 -22.34
CA GLY A 29 -28.76 -2.50 -21.18
C GLY A 29 -28.14 -3.21 -19.99
N ALA A 30 -26.82 -3.44 -20.04
CA ALA A 30 -26.07 -3.69 -18.82
C ALA A 30 -26.38 -2.55 -17.82
N PRO A 31 -26.94 -2.83 -16.62
CA PRO A 31 -27.10 -1.79 -15.63
C PRO A 31 -25.70 -1.30 -15.30
N LYS A 32 -25.42 -0.02 -15.56
CA LYS A 32 -24.20 0.62 -15.10
C LYS A 32 -24.16 0.42 -13.59
N ARG A 33 -23.27 -0.47 -13.12
CA ARG A 33 -23.05 -0.69 -11.68
C ARG A 33 -22.95 0.70 -11.07
N PRO A 34 -23.82 1.08 -10.11
CA PRO A 34 -23.70 2.37 -9.49
C PRO A 34 -22.29 2.42 -8.93
N VAL A 35 -21.49 3.36 -9.43
CA VAL A 35 -20.18 3.65 -8.87
C VAL A 35 -20.49 3.96 -7.42
N LEU A 36 -20.16 3.05 -6.51
CA LEU A 36 -20.43 3.22 -5.10
C LEU A 36 -19.76 4.53 -4.75
N ARG A 37 -20.56 5.59 -4.55
CA ARG A 37 -20.07 6.88 -4.08
C ARG A 37 -19.44 6.56 -2.76
N ALA A 38 -18.10 6.52 -2.74
CA ALA A 38 -17.33 6.25 -1.56
C ALA A 38 -17.84 7.24 -0.52
N ARG A 39 -18.55 6.74 0.49
CA ARG A 39 -18.96 7.54 1.64
C ARG A 39 -17.68 8.23 2.10
N SER A 40 -17.63 9.55 2.01
CA SER A 40 -16.46 10.34 2.39
C SER A 40 -16.36 10.33 3.91
N TRP A 41 -15.90 9.21 4.47
CA TRP A 41 -15.58 9.12 5.88
C TRP A 41 -14.40 10.06 6.14
N PRO A 42 -14.47 10.93 7.16
CA PRO A 42 -13.36 11.85 7.50
C PRO A 42 -12.02 11.12 7.67
N ARG A 43 -12.07 9.86 8.15
CA ARG A 43 -10.90 9.00 8.32
C ARG A 43 -10.26 8.55 7.00
N SER A 44 -11.04 8.35 5.94
CA SER A 44 -10.52 7.96 4.62
C SER A 44 -9.73 9.10 3.98
N ARG A 45 -10.25 10.34 4.09
CA ARG A 45 -9.56 11.55 3.60
C ARG A 45 -8.24 11.78 4.33
N TRP A 46 -8.20 11.49 5.64
CA TRP A 46 -6.97 11.52 6.41
C TRP A 46 -5.95 10.50 5.90
N VAL A 47 -6.37 9.25 5.72
CA VAL A 47 -5.50 8.18 5.23
C VAL A 47 -4.96 8.49 3.83
N GLU A 48 -5.81 8.97 2.93
CA GLU A 48 -5.43 9.41 1.58
C GLU A 48 -4.38 10.53 1.65
N ARG A 49 -4.63 11.58 2.45
CA ARG A 49 -3.69 12.69 2.64
C ARG A 49 -2.33 12.20 3.16
N GLN A 50 -2.33 11.36 4.20
CA GLN A 50 -1.09 10.83 4.77
C GLN A 50 -0.33 9.95 3.79
N ALA A 51 -1.03 9.09 3.06
CA ALA A 51 -0.41 8.24 2.04
C ALA A 51 0.22 9.09 0.92
N SER A 52 -0.45 10.15 0.47
CA SER A 52 0.09 11.09 -0.51
C SER A 52 1.32 11.84 0.01
N LEU A 53 1.31 12.28 1.28
CA LEU A 53 2.49 12.92 1.90
C LEU A 53 3.67 11.95 1.97
N PHE A 54 3.43 10.71 2.40
CA PHE A 54 4.51 9.71 2.50
C PHE A 54 5.11 9.37 1.14
N GLY A 55 4.28 9.22 0.11
CA GLY A 55 4.74 9.02 -1.27
C GLY A 55 5.61 10.17 -1.76
N ARG A 56 5.17 11.41 -1.58
CA ARG A 56 5.96 12.60 -1.92
C ARG A 56 7.28 12.69 -1.14
N MET A 57 7.27 12.28 0.13
CA MET A 57 8.47 12.26 0.96
C MET A 57 9.50 11.26 0.44
N MET A 58 9.09 10.04 0.08
CA MET A 58 9.99 9.04 -0.50
C MET A 58 10.62 9.53 -1.80
N VAL A 59 9.85 10.20 -2.67
CA VAL A 59 10.38 10.82 -3.89
C VAL A 59 11.37 11.92 -3.55
N SER A 60 11.03 12.80 -2.61
CA SER A 60 11.86 13.94 -2.22
C SER A 60 13.21 13.52 -1.64
N VAL A 61 13.28 12.44 -0.85
CA VAL A 61 14.54 11.95 -0.26
C VAL A 61 15.30 11.01 -1.21
N GLY A 62 14.81 10.79 -2.43
CA GLY A 62 15.42 9.86 -3.38
C GLY A 62 15.41 8.41 -2.91
N ALA A 63 14.29 7.93 -2.32
CA ALA A 63 14.16 6.54 -1.90
C ALA A 63 14.34 5.58 -3.09
N ASP A 64 15.31 4.66 -2.97
CA ASP A 64 15.55 3.59 -3.92
C ASP A 64 14.40 2.57 -3.86
N PRO A 65 13.72 2.30 -4.98
CA PRO A 65 12.64 1.31 -5.02
C PRO A 65 13.12 -0.10 -4.64
N GLY A 66 14.37 -0.45 -4.97
CA GLY A 66 14.95 -1.75 -4.62
C GLY A 66 15.14 -1.94 -3.12
N ALA A 67 15.74 -0.95 -2.45
CA ALA A 67 15.91 -0.91 -1.00
C ALA A 67 14.55 -0.86 -0.28
N THR A 68 13.61 -0.08 -0.81
CA THR A 68 12.23 -0.03 -0.28
C THR A 68 11.53 -1.37 -0.40
N ALA A 69 11.71 -2.09 -1.51
CA ALA A 69 11.15 -3.43 -1.71
C ALA A 69 11.78 -4.48 -0.77
N ARG A 70 13.11 -4.42 -0.55
CA ARG A 70 13.81 -5.27 0.41
C ARG A 70 13.29 -5.06 1.83
N GLU A 71 13.23 -3.82 2.29
CA GLU A 71 12.63 -3.48 3.59
C GLU A 71 11.12 -3.80 3.61
N GLY A 72 10.46 -3.85 2.46
CA GLY A 72 9.07 -4.30 2.34
C GLY A 72 8.89 -5.77 2.65
N PHE A 73 9.80 -6.63 2.18
CA PHE A 73 9.83 -8.05 2.50
C PHE A 73 10.04 -8.28 4.01
N ASP A 74 10.91 -7.49 4.63
CA ASP A 74 11.18 -7.53 6.07
C ASP A 74 10.09 -6.83 6.92
N GLY A 75 9.04 -6.30 6.28
CA GLY A 75 7.94 -5.60 6.94
C GLY A 75 8.27 -4.18 7.42
N GLY A 76 9.49 -3.70 7.19
CA GLY A 76 9.97 -2.35 7.47
C GLY A 76 9.14 -1.28 6.76
N PHE A 77 8.81 -1.50 5.48
CA PHE A 77 7.94 -0.57 4.72
C PHE A 77 6.53 -0.48 5.33
N ALA A 78 5.91 -1.62 5.66
CA ALA A 78 4.58 -1.65 6.27
C ALA A 78 4.58 -0.97 7.65
N ALA A 79 5.65 -1.14 8.43
CA ALA A 79 5.83 -0.43 9.69
C ALA A 79 5.99 1.08 9.50
N ALA A 80 6.75 1.52 8.48
CA ALA A 80 6.90 2.92 8.14
C ALA A 80 5.56 3.57 7.71
N CYS A 81 4.76 2.87 6.90
CA CYS A 81 3.42 3.32 6.54
C CYS A 81 2.53 3.51 7.77
N ARG A 82 2.50 2.55 8.70
CA ARG A 82 1.72 2.66 9.95
C ARG A 82 2.16 3.86 10.80
N ARG A 83 3.47 4.08 10.93
CA ARG A 83 4.01 5.26 11.66
C ARG A 83 3.60 6.56 10.99
N CYS A 84 3.66 6.63 9.66
CA CYS A 84 3.27 7.84 8.93
C CYS A 84 1.77 8.13 9.07
N LEU A 85 0.92 7.12 8.93
CA LEU A 85 -0.54 7.27 9.08
C LEU A 85 -0.96 7.77 10.48
N ALA A 86 -0.19 7.44 11.50
CA ALA A 86 -0.40 7.86 12.89
C ALA A 86 0.35 9.15 13.27
N CYS A 87 1.14 9.73 12.36
CA CYS A 87 2.00 10.87 12.66
C CYS A 87 1.17 12.16 12.88
N PRO A 88 1.35 12.87 14.01
CA PRO A 88 0.67 14.13 14.25
C PRO A 88 1.26 15.31 13.45
N ASN A 89 2.53 15.21 13.02
CA ASN A 89 3.29 16.32 12.41
C ASN A 89 3.07 16.44 10.89
N ALA A 90 1.87 16.06 10.42
CA ALA A 90 1.59 16.00 8.99
C ALA A 90 1.38 17.37 8.33
N THR A 91 1.15 18.42 9.12
CA THR A 91 1.15 19.81 8.64
C THR A 91 2.57 20.27 8.35
N ASP A 92 3.50 20.01 9.28
CA ASP A 92 4.91 20.38 9.12
C ASP A 92 5.58 19.58 8.01
N CYS A 93 5.24 18.30 7.86
CA CYS A 93 5.65 17.48 6.72
C CYS A 93 5.18 18.09 5.38
N GLY A 94 3.93 18.56 5.32
CA GLY A 94 3.39 19.24 4.15
C GLY A 94 4.18 20.50 3.79
N ARG A 95 4.45 21.36 4.79
CA ARG A 95 5.24 22.59 4.61
C ARG A 95 6.66 22.32 4.15
N TRP A 96 7.31 21.32 4.73
CA TRP A 96 8.65 20.90 4.32
C TRP A 96 8.67 20.43 2.85
N LEU A 97 7.66 19.65 2.43
CA LEU A 97 7.51 19.22 1.04
C LEU A 97 7.16 20.35 0.07
N GLU A 98 6.43 21.37 0.51
CA GLU A 98 6.10 22.57 -0.28
C GLU A 98 7.33 23.47 -0.48
N GLY A 99 8.26 23.49 0.48
CA GLY A 99 9.55 24.17 0.38
C GLY A 99 10.57 23.50 -0.53
N GLY A 100 10.17 22.47 -1.30
CA GLY A 100 11.04 21.70 -2.19
C GLY A 100 11.62 20.43 -1.56
N GLY A 101 11.37 20.18 -0.28
CA GLY A 101 11.95 19.06 0.44
C GLY A 101 13.48 19.11 0.48
N ALA A 102 14.11 18.00 0.85
CA ALA A 102 15.56 17.84 0.90
C ALA A 102 15.93 16.34 0.76
N ASP A 103 17.20 16.08 0.45
CA ASP A 103 17.77 14.72 0.37
C ASP A 103 17.81 14.02 1.73
N GLU A 104 17.78 14.81 2.81
CA GLU A 104 17.72 14.31 4.19
C GLU A 104 16.31 14.50 4.77
N PRO A 105 15.70 13.46 5.36
CA PRO A 105 14.44 13.60 6.07
C PRO A 105 14.58 14.56 7.26
N PRO A 106 13.54 15.38 7.54
CA PRO A 106 13.58 16.30 8.67
C PRO A 106 13.63 15.54 10.00
N SER A 107 14.30 16.12 10.99
CA SER A 107 14.52 15.51 12.31
C SER A 107 13.23 15.17 13.07
N PHE A 108 12.12 15.86 12.78
CA PHE A 108 10.81 15.59 13.38
C PHE A 108 10.11 14.35 12.78
N CYS A 109 10.62 13.78 11.69
CA CYS A 109 9.99 12.65 11.01
C CYS A 109 10.21 11.33 11.78
N ALA A 110 9.13 10.71 12.24
CA ALA A 110 9.18 9.39 12.89
C ALA A 110 9.72 8.26 11.98
N ASN A 111 9.79 8.49 10.67
CA ASN A 111 10.35 7.58 9.68
C ASN A 111 11.75 7.98 9.21
N ALA A 112 12.40 8.99 9.80
CA ALA A 112 13.72 9.47 9.34
C ALA A 112 14.75 8.32 9.23
N ALA A 113 14.84 7.46 10.25
CA ALA A 113 15.74 6.32 10.24
C ALA A 113 15.43 5.31 9.12
N PHE A 114 14.16 5.10 8.78
CA PHE A 114 13.76 4.24 7.66
C PHE A 114 14.14 4.88 6.32
N LEU A 115 13.79 6.16 6.13
CA LEU A 115 14.07 6.92 4.92
C LEU A 115 15.58 6.98 4.64
N ASN A 116 16.40 7.13 5.67
CA ASN A 116 17.86 7.11 5.55
C ASN A 116 18.46 5.76 5.14
N ARG A 117 17.77 4.64 5.41
CA ARG A 117 18.21 3.32 4.93
C ARG A 117 17.81 3.06 3.48
N VAL A 118 16.64 3.57 3.07
CA VAL A 118 16.10 3.30 1.73
C VAL A 118 16.47 4.35 0.71
N ARG A 119 16.99 5.52 1.11
CA ARG A 119 17.50 6.50 0.15
C ARG A 119 18.61 5.88 -0.70
N ALA A 120 18.62 6.23 -1.98
CA ALA A 120 19.75 5.91 -2.83
C ALA A 120 21.00 6.58 -2.24
N SER A 121 22.00 5.78 -1.87
CA SER A 121 23.35 6.29 -1.64
C SER A 121 23.79 6.90 -2.96
N GLY A 122 23.80 8.23 -3.07
CA GLY A 122 24.04 8.92 -4.32
C GLY A 122 25.18 8.33 -5.12
N THR A 123 24.87 7.68 -6.23
CA THR A 123 25.77 7.69 -7.38
C THR A 123 25.52 9.02 -8.08
N GLY A 124 26.55 9.87 -8.05
CA GLY A 124 26.57 11.17 -8.71
C GLY A 124 26.48 11.11 -10.23
#